data_AF-A0A1M6WJM8-F1
#
_entry.id   AF-A0A1M6WJM8-F1
#
_cell.length_a   1.000
_cell.length_b   1.000
_cell.length_c   1.000
_cell.angle_alpha   90.00
_cell.angle_beta   90.00
_cell.angle_gamma   90.00
#
_symmetry.space_group_name_H-M   'P 1'
#
loop_
_entity.id
_entity.type
_entity.pdbx_description
1 polymer ?
#
loop_
_entity_poly.entity_id
_entity_poly.type
_entity_poly.pdbx_seq_one_letter_code
_entity_poly.pdbx_strand_id
1 'polypeptide(L)'
;MSIALAAFLASCSDDSNSWNASEVCPESGRGSFVDDRDGQVYKYTTIGDQVWMAENLNYNVDYSTCYDNDELNCDFWGRFYALQEGDSDILDWNKVDTICPVGWHLPSNEEWSQMIGTVGGYQDEPTALRLQSTSSLWDESRGKGTDDCGFSVIPSGYLYESGKGTYMYYGGNFWSSTMKDVYGAYEIGIGGVVGNINSSGEHQLSIRCIRD
;
A
#
# COMPACT_ATOMS: atom_id res chain seq x y z
N MET A 1 3.58 -16.68 66.46
CA MET A 1 4.50 -16.50 65.32
C MET A 1 3.69 -16.79 64.08
N SER A 2 3.24 -15.73 63.39
CA SER A 2 2.20 -15.78 62.37
C SER A 2 2.68 -16.47 61.09
N ILE A 3 1.85 -17.36 60.56
CA ILE A 3 2.01 -17.94 59.22
C ILE A 3 1.20 -17.06 58.27
N ALA A 4 1.88 -16.28 57.43
CA ALA A 4 1.26 -15.53 56.35
C ALA A 4 1.07 -16.48 55.14
N LEU A 5 -0.18 -16.78 54.82
CA LEU A 5 -0.55 -17.52 53.62
C LEU A 5 -0.57 -16.52 52.45
N ALA A 6 0.45 -16.56 51.60
CA ALA A 6 0.49 -15.75 50.39
C ALA A 6 -0.48 -16.34 49.35
N ALA A 7 -1.59 -15.64 49.13
CA ALA A 7 -2.49 -15.94 48.02
C ALA A 7 -1.82 -15.50 46.71
N PHE A 8 -1.46 -16.47 45.88
CA PHE A 8 -1.10 -16.22 44.49
C PHE A 8 -2.38 -15.84 43.73
N LEU A 9 -2.56 -14.54 43.48
CA LEU A 9 -3.49 -14.08 42.45
C LEU A 9 -2.81 -14.33 41.11
N ALA A 10 -3.13 -15.46 40.49
CA ALA A 10 -2.94 -15.61 39.05
C ALA A 10 -3.88 -14.61 38.38
N SER A 11 -3.31 -13.50 37.90
CA SER A 11 -3.97 -12.61 36.97
C SER A 11 -4.14 -13.40 35.67
N CYS A 12 -5.32 -13.95 35.42
CA CYS A 12 -5.71 -14.36 34.08
C CYS A 12 -5.72 -13.08 33.23
N SER A 13 -4.75 -12.95 32.34
CA SER A 13 -4.83 -12.00 31.23
C SER A 13 -5.86 -12.55 30.26
N ASP A 14 -7.13 -12.24 30.51
CA ASP A 14 -8.20 -12.65 29.62
C ASP A 14 -8.07 -11.93 28.27
N ASP A 15 -8.08 -12.78 27.24
CA ASP A 15 -8.55 -12.59 25.88
C ASP A 15 -7.71 -11.75 24.93
N SER A 16 -6.82 -12.50 24.27
CA SER A 16 -6.33 -12.25 22.93
C SER A 16 -7.43 -11.72 22.01
N ASN A 17 -7.39 -10.42 21.74
CA ASN A 17 -7.97 -9.87 20.52
C ASN A 17 -7.07 -10.30 19.35
N SER A 18 -7.08 -11.60 19.04
CA SER A 18 -6.31 -12.14 17.92
C SER A 18 -6.96 -11.65 16.64
N TRP A 19 -6.24 -10.83 15.89
CA TRP A 19 -6.64 -10.37 14.57
C TRP A 19 -7.14 -11.54 13.69
N ASN A 20 -8.28 -11.34 13.00
CA ASN A 20 -8.92 -12.36 12.16
C ASN A 20 -9.16 -11.83 10.73
N ALA A 21 -8.44 -12.38 9.76
CA ALA A 21 -8.55 -12.01 8.35
C ALA A 21 -9.97 -12.14 7.80
N SER A 22 -10.71 -13.17 8.22
CA SER A 22 -12.06 -13.44 7.71
C SER A 22 -13.10 -12.40 8.13
N GLU A 23 -12.81 -11.64 9.20
CA GLU A 23 -13.65 -10.53 9.65
C GLU A 23 -13.18 -9.20 9.04
N VAL A 24 -11.85 -8.99 8.99
CA VAL A 24 -11.25 -7.72 8.53
C VAL A 24 -11.29 -7.57 7.02
N CYS A 25 -11.06 -8.65 6.28
CA CYS A 25 -10.88 -8.61 4.83
C CYS A 25 -11.39 -9.91 4.18
N PRO A 26 -12.70 -10.20 4.31
CA PRO A 26 -13.28 -11.45 3.87
C PRO A 26 -13.09 -11.69 2.37
N GLU A 27 -12.91 -12.95 1.98
CA GLU A 27 -12.78 -13.34 0.57
C GLU A 27 -13.98 -12.90 -0.29
N SER A 28 -15.18 -12.84 0.30
CA SER A 28 -16.39 -12.34 -0.37
C SER A 28 -16.34 -10.84 -0.72
N GLY A 29 -15.40 -10.09 -0.14
CA GLY A 29 -15.13 -8.69 -0.46
C GLY A 29 -14.14 -8.50 -1.62
N ARG A 30 -13.68 -9.59 -2.25
CA ARG A 30 -12.73 -9.56 -3.38
C ARG A 30 -13.45 -9.68 -4.71
N GLY A 31 -12.86 -9.10 -5.74
CA GLY A 31 -13.40 -9.17 -7.10
C GLY A 31 -12.50 -8.50 -8.12
N SER A 32 -13.07 -8.18 -9.27
CA SER A 32 -12.40 -7.42 -10.31
C SER A 32 -13.36 -6.44 -10.98
N PHE A 33 -12.79 -5.43 -11.63
CA PHE A 33 -13.51 -4.49 -12.48
C PHE A 33 -12.67 -4.17 -13.71
N VAL A 34 -13.30 -3.57 -14.72
CA VAL A 34 -12.63 -3.10 -15.93
C VAL A 34 -12.44 -1.60 -15.82
N ASP A 35 -11.23 -1.12 -16.03
CA ASP A 35 -10.98 0.30 -16.26
C ASP A 35 -11.41 0.63 -17.69
N ASP A 36 -12.51 1.36 -17.85
CA ASP A 36 -13.07 1.70 -19.16
C ASP A 36 -12.14 2.58 -20.02
N ARG A 37 -11.10 3.18 -19.42
CA ARG A 37 -10.17 4.07 -20.11
C ARG A 37 -9.19 3.30 -21.01
N ASP A 38 -8.83 2.08 -20.63
CA ASP A 38 -7.85 1.25 -21.35
C ASP A 38 -8.26 -0.23 -21.52
N GLY A 39 -9.39 -0.64 -20.93
CA GLY A 39 -9.90 -2.01 -20.95
C GLY A 39 -9.15 -2.96 -20.03
N GLN A 40 -8.24 -2.46 -19.17
CA GLN A 40 -7.50 -3.28 -18.23
C GLN A 40 -8.41 -3.79 -17.12
N VAL A 41 -8.28 -5.07 -16.78
CA VAL A 41 -9.00 -5.68 -15.67
C VAL A 41 -8.13 -5.60 -14.42
N TYR A 42 -8.61 -4.91 -13.39
CA TYR A 42 -7.94 -4.84 -12.08
C TYR A 42 -8.71 -5.63 -11.03
N LYS A 43 -7.99 -6.30 -10.15
CA LYS A 43 -8.53 -6.89 -8.93
C LYS A 43 -8.73 -5.84 -7.86
N TYR A 44 -9.69 -6.09 -6.98
CA TYR A 44 -9.89 -5.32 -5.76
C TYR A 44 -10.13 -6.24 -4.56
N THR A 45 -9.91 -5.69 -3.37
CA THR A 45 -10.24 -6.32 -2.08
C THR A 45 -10.91 -5.31 -1.16
N THR A 46 -11.76 -5.79 -0.27
CA THR A 46 -12.38 -4.96 0.78
C THR A 46 -11.64 -5.20 2.09
N ILE A 47 -11.18 -4.13 2.74
CA ILE A 47 -10.48 -4.16 4.02
C ILE A 47 -11.18 -3.18 4.97
N GLY A 48 -11.74 -3.71 6.05
CA GLY A 48 -12.72 -2.97 6.85
C GLY A 48 -13.89 -2.55 5.96
N ASP A 49 -14.13 -1.24 5.91
CA ASP A 49 -15.22 -0.64 5.12
C ASP A 49 -14.73 -0.08 3.77
N GLN A 50 -13.44 -0.21 3.46
CA GLN A 50 -12.82 0.42 2.28
C GLN A 50 -12.56 -0.62 1.19
N VAL A 51 -12.81 -0.24 -0.07
CA VAL A 51 -12.54 -1.09 -1.24
C VAL A 51 -11.34 -0.58 -2.00
N TRP A 52 -10.30 -1.39 -2.05
CA TRP A 52 -9.00 -1.03 -2.58
C TRP A 52 -8.64 -1.84 -3.83
N MET A 53 -7.95 -1.22 -4.78
CA MET A 53 -7.24 -1.96 -5.81
C MET A 53 -6.21 -2.92 -5.19
N ALA A 54 -6.26 -4.18 -5.63
CA ALA A 54 -5.35 -5.24 -5.22
C ALA A 54 -4.17 -5.41 -6.20
N GLU A 55 -4.11 -4.60 -7.26
CA GLU A 55 -3.01 -4.53 -8.22
C GLU A 55 -2.54 -3.07 -8.40
N ASN A 56 -1.26 -2.86 -8.71
CA ASN A 56 -0.73 -1.53 -9.00
C ASN A 56 -1.40 -1.00 -10.27
N LEU A 57 -1.80 0.28 -10.27
CA LEU A 57 -2.33 0.91 -11.47
C LEU A 57 -1.31 0.82 -12.62
N ASN A 58 -1.80 0.55 -13.82
CA ASN A 58 -1.00 0.40 -15.04
C ASN A 58 -1.61 1.17 -16.23
N TYR A 59 -2.35 2.24 -15.92
CA TYR A 59 -2.89 3.17 -16.90
C TYR A 59 -1.76 4.01 -17.53
N ASN A 60 -1.67 4.00 -18.86
CA ASN A 60 -0.60 4.66 -19.60
C ASN A 60 -0.90 6.15 -19.85
N VAL A 61 -0.09 7.01 -19.24
CA VAL A 61 -0.12 8.47 -19.39
C VAL A 61 1.31 9.02 -19.54
N ASP A 62 1.45 10.25 -20.00
CA ASP A 62 2.74 10.91 -20.28
C ASP A 62 3.63 11.11 -19.05
N TYR A 63 3.05 11.11 -17.84
CA TYR A 63 3.77 11.13 -16.56
C TYR A 63 3.88 9.75 -15.88
N SER A 64 3.82 8.67 -16.66
CA SER A 64 3.98 7.30 -16.17
C SER A 64 5.19 6.60 -16.79
N THR A 65 5.87 5.78 -16.00
CA THR A 65 7.12 5.09 -16.41
C THR A 65 7.09 3.63 -16.00
N CYS A 66 7.61 2.76 -16.88
CA CYS A 66 7.90 1.37 -16.55
C CYS A 66 9.30 1.25 -15.95
N TYR A 67 9.49 0.30 -15.04
CA TYR A 67 10.82 0.00 -14.51
C TYR A 67 11.83 -0.30 -15.65
N ASP A 68 13.01 0.32 -15.58
CA ASP A 68 14.06 0.28 -16.62
C ASP A 68 13.64 0.78 -18.02
N ASN A 69 12.52 1.51 -18.12
CA ASN A 69 11.91 1.97 -19.37
C ASN A 69 11.56 0.82 -20.34
N ASP A 70 11.24 -0.36 -19.81
CA ASP A 70 10.79 -1.52 -20.58
C ASP A 70 9.29 -1.75 -20.35
N GLU A 71 8.49 -1.68 -21.41
CA GLU A 71 7.04 -1.88 -21.37
C GLU A 71 6.66 -3.25 -20.80
N LEU A 72 7.48 -4.30 -20.98
CA LEU A 72 7.21 -5.61 -20.38
C LEU A 72 7.26 -5.59 -18.85
N ASN A 73 7.99 -4.64 -18.27
CA ASN A 73 8.05 -4.48 -16.82
C ASN A 73 6.78 -3.83 -16.26
N CYS A 74 6.03 -3.07 -17.07
CA CYS A 74 4.75 -2.50 -16.65
C CYS A 74 3.67 -3.57 -16.44
N ASP A 75 3.65 -4.61 -17.28
CA ASP A 75 2.71 -5.74 -17.12
C ASP A 75 2.88 -6.47 -15.78
N PHE A 76 4.10 -6.40 -15.22
CA PHE A 76 4.46 -7.12 -14.01
C PHE A 76 4.44 -6.24 -12.74
N TRP A 77 5.05 -5.05 -12.82
CA TRP A 77 5.18 -4.14 -11.68
C TRP A 77 4.05 -3.10 -11.60
N GLY A 78 3.24 -2.98 -12.64
CA GLY A 78 2.43 -1.79 -12.90
C GLY A 78 3.29 -0.61 -13.33
N ARG A 79 2.65 0.56 -13.45
CA ARG A 79 3.32 1.82 -13.76
C ARG A 79 3.67 2.59 -12.49
N PHE A 80 4.72 3.39 -12.61
CA PHE A 80 5.09 4.38 -11.62
C PHE A 80 4.71 5.76 -12.15
N TYR A 81 4.22 6.64 -11.28
CA TYR A 81 3.61 7.89 -11.68
C TYR A 81 4.31 9.09 -11.04
N ALA A 82 4.52 10.15 -11.81
CA ALA A 82 4.98 11.46 -11.34
C ALA A 82 3.79 12.42 -11.17
N LEU A 83 3.28 12.53 -9.95
CA LEU A 83 2.08 13.33 -9.64
C LEU A 83 2.39 14.79 -9.26
N GLN A 84 3.66 15.16 -9.19
CA GLN A 84 4.10 16.51 -8.85
C GLN A 84 3.95 17.51 -10.03
N GLU A 85 3.89 18.80 -9.70
CA GLU A 85 3.93 19.91 -10.67
C GLU A 85 5.39 20.26 -11.02
N GLY A 86 5.84 19.87 -12.22
CA GLY A 86 7.22 20.11 -12.66
C GLY A 86 8.24 19.55 -11.66
N ASP A 87 9.28 20.34 -11.38
CA ASP A 87 10.36 19.98 -10.44
C ASP A 87 10.00 20.37 -8.97
N SER A 88 8.71 20.59 -8.67
CA SER A 88 8.26 20.95 -7.32
C SER A 88 7.89 19.73 -6.48
N ASP A 89 7.83 19.90 -5.16
CA ASP A 89 7.34 18.86 -4.25
C ASP A 89 5.81 18.92 -4.04
N ILE A 90 5.09 19.75 -4.81
CA ILE A 90 3.64 19.93 -4.68
C ILE A 90 2.91 19.07 -5.71
N LEU A 91 1.81 18.44 -5.30
CA LEU A 91 0.95 17.66 -6.20
C LEU A 91 0.29 18.54 -7.26
N ASP A 92 0.32 18.08 -8.51
CA ASP A 92 -0.55 18.58 -9.57
C ASP A 92 -1.94 17.95 -9.41
N TRP A 93 -2.88 18.74 -8.90
CA TRP A 93 -4.23 18.28 -8.61
C TRP A 93 -4.99 17.79 -9.85
N ASN A 94 -4.65 18.25 -11.06
CA ASN A 94 -5.28 17.70 -12.26
C ASN A 94 -4.86 16.25 -12.49
N LYS A 95 -3.61 15.90 -12.21
CA LYS A 95 -3.14 14.51 -12.27
C LYS A 95 -3.78 13.69 -11.17
N VAL A 96 -3.82 14.19 -9.94
CA VAL A 96 -4.43 13.52 -8.78
C VAL A 96 -5.91 13.19 -9.03
N ASP A 97 -6.69 14.14 -9.53
CA ASP A 97 -8.14 13.99 -9.74
C ASP A 97 -8.49 13.08 -10.92
N THR A 98 -7.56 12.80 -11.83
CA THR A 98 -7.84 12.08 -13.09
C THR A 98 -7.11 10.76 -13.24
N ILE A 99 -6.12 10.47 -12.39
CA ILE A 99 -5.28 9.28 -12.54
C ILE A 99 -6.04 7.98 -12.23
N CYS A 100 -6.97 8.00 -11.28
CA CYS A 100 -7.80 6.85 -10.96
C CYS A 100 -9.05 6.76 -11.88
N PRO A 101 -9.56 5.55 -12.15
CA PRO A 101 -10.77 5.36 -12.97
C PRO A 101 -11.99 6.03 -12.33
N VAL A 102 -13.03 6.31 -13.11
CA VAL A 102 -14.29 6.86 -12.58
C VAL A 102 -14.87 5.95 -11.48
N GLY A 103 -15.29 6.55 -10.36
CA GLY A 103 -15.74 5.82 -9.17
C GLY A 103 -14.60 5.36 -8.26
N TRP A 104 -13.37 5.74 -8.58
CA TRP A 104 -12.18 5.50 -7.77
C TRP A 104 -11.35 6.79 -7.67
N HIS A 105 -10.60 6.94 -6.60
CA HIS A 105 -9.72 8.09 -6.39
C HIS A 105 -8.37 7.69 -5.79
N LEU A 106 -7.42 8.63 -5.86
CA LEU A 106 -6.12 8.48 -5.23
C LEU A 106 -6.28 8.60 -3.70
N PRO A 107 -5.88 7.58 -2.92
CA PRO A 107 -6.15 7.53 -1.49
C PRO A 107 -5.48 8.67 -0.72
N SER A 108 -6.21 9.24 0.21
CA SER A 108 -5.69 10.18 1.22
C SER A 108 -4.88 9.45 2.30
N ASN A 109 -4.10 10.19 3.07
CA ASN A 109 -3.34 9.63 4.19
C ASN A 109 -4.28 9.13 5.31
N GLU A 110 -5.45 9.75 5.46
CA GLU A 110 -6.47 9.29 6.42
C GLU A 110 -7.02 7.92 6.02
N GLU A 111 -7.32 7.72 4.73
CA GLU A 111 -7.80 6.43 4.22
C GLU A 111 -6.76 5.33 4.35
N TRP A 112 -5.50 5.61 4.02
CA TRP A 112 -4.40 4.71 4.29
C TRP A 112 -4.29 4.38 5.78
N SER A 113 -4.37 5.39 6.64
CA SER A 113 -4.27 5.21 8.09
C SER A 113 -5.40 4.34 8.64
N GLN A 114 -6.61 4.50 8.13
CA GLN A 114 -7.77 3.67 8.49
C GLN A 114 -7.56 2.22 8.07
N MET A 115 -7.17 1.97 6.83
CA MET A 115 -6.90 0.61 6.33
C MET A 115 -5.80 -0.06 7.18
N ILE A 116 -4.68 0.63 7.37
CA ILE A 116 -3.53 0.10 8.12
C ILE A 116 -3.89 -0.17 9.58
N GLY A 117 -4.64 0.73 10.22
CA GLY A 117 -5.15 0.53 11.59
C GLY A 117 -6.10 -0.67 11.71
N THR A 118 -6.92 -0.92 10.69
CA THR A 118 -7.83 -2.08 10.65
C THR A 118 -7.05 -3.40 10.52
N VAL A 119 -5.94 -3.40 9.78
CA VAL A 119 -5.10 -4.60 9.60
C VAL A 119 -4.17 -4.86 10.79
N GLY A 120 -3.76 -3.82 11.51
CA GLY A 120 -3.07 -3.97 12.80
C GLY A 120 -2.31 -2.73 13.27
N GLY A 121 -1.80 -1.91 12.35
CA GLY A 121 -1.19 -0.62 12.64
C GLY A 121 0.14 -0.34 11.92
N TYR A 122 0.61 0.89 12.07
CA TYR A 122 1.93 1.29 11.56
C TYR A 122 3.07 0.72 12.40
N GLN A 123 4.24 0.58 11.77
CA GLN A 123 5.46 0.07 12.42
C GLN A 123 5.30 -1.32 13.04
N ASP A 124 4.33 -2.09 12.54
CA ASP A 124 4.03 -3.46 12.93
C ASP A 124 4.36 -4.41 11.78
N GLU A 125 5.26 -5.36 12.03
CA GLU A 125 5.71 -6.35 11.03
C GLU A 125 4.56 -7.27 10.58
N PRO A 126 3.73 -7.85 11.48
CA PRO A 126 2.55 -8.61 11.08
C PRO A 126 1.60 -7.85 10.15
N THR A 127 1.37 -6.55 10.40
CA THR A 127 0.53 -5.71 9.53
C THR A 127 1.11 -5.62 8.12
N ALA A 128 2.42 -5.44 7.99
CA ALA A 128 3.07 -5.43 6.68
C ALA A 128 2.95 -6.79 5.98
N LEU A 129 3.23 -7.89 6.68
CA LEU A 129 3.15 -9.24 6.11
C LEU A 129 1.74 -9.57 5.60
N ARG A 130 0.68 -9.15 6.32
CA ARG A 130 -0.74 -9.33 5.92
C ARG A 130 -1.11 -8.64 4.61
N LEU A 131 -0.42 -7.54 4.28
CA LEU A 131 -0.66 -6.72 3.09
C LEU A 131 0.23 -7.09 1.90
N GLN A 132 1.37 -7.74 2.18
CA GLN A 132 2.33 -8.16 1.16
C GLN A 132 1.87 -9.43 0.45
N SER A 133 2.09 -9.46 -0.86
CA SER A 133 1.93 -10.67 -1.67
C SER A 133 2.84 -11.81 -1.16
N THR A 134 2.42 -13.04 -1.44
CA THR A 134 3.20 -14.26 -1.17
C THR A 134 4.34 -14.51 -2.19
N SER A 135 4.65 -13.51 -3.01
CA SER A 135 5.60 -13.62 -4.12
C SER A 135 7.01 -14.00 -3.66
N SER A 136 7.74 -14.76 -4.47
CA SER A 136 9.15 -15.05 -4.21
C SER A 136 10.10 -13.91 -4.61
N LEU A 137 9.56 -12.77 -5.06
CA LEU A 137 10.35 -11.57 -5.38
C LEU A 137 10.89 -10.86 -4.14
N TRP A 138 10.22 -11.04 -2.99
CA TRP A 138 10.66 -10.44 -1.75
C TRP A 138 12.04 -10.97 -1.37
N ASP A 139 12.94 -10.06 -0.98
CA ASP A 139 14.23 -10.42 -0.40
C ASP A 139 14.01 -11.39 0.77
N GLU A 140 14.64 -12.58 0.70
CA GLU A 140 14.41 -13.68 1.64
C GLU A 140 14.69 -13.30 3.11
N SER A 141 15.51 -12.27 3.34
CA SER A 141 15.82 -11.78 4.69
C SER A 141 14.70 -11.00 5.36
N ARG A 142 13.66 -10.59 4.62
CA ARG A 142 12.56 -9.73 5.10
C ARG A 142 11.29 -10.51 5.50
N GLY A 143 11.31 -11.82 5.40
CA GLY A 143 10.11 -12.65 5.51
C GLY A 143 9.28 -12.62 4.22
N LYS A 144 8.32 -13.53 4.11
CA LYS A 144 7.38 -13.59 2.98
C LYS A 144 6.04 -13.08 3.44
N GLY A 145 5.40 -12.22 2.64
CA GLY A 145 4.04 -11.79 2.88
C GLY A 145 3.09 -12.98 3.01
N THR A 146 2.09 -12.84 3.89
CA THR A 146 1.01 -13.81 4.06
C THR A 146 -0.17 -13.51 3.14
N ASP A 147 -0.27 -12.26 2.67
CA ASP A 147 -1.35 -11.75 1.81
C ASP A 147 -2.76 -12.06 2.33
N ASP A 148 -2.92 -12.06 3.66
CA ASP A 148 -4.14 -12.49 4.32
C ASP A 148 -5.37 -11.70 3.83
N CYS A 149 -5.17 -10.42 3.45
CA CYS A 149 -6.23 -9.56 2.92
C CYS A 149 -6.36 -9.52 1.41
N GLY A 150 -5.48 -10.19 0.66
CA GLY A 150 -5.47 -10.13 -0.81
C GLY A 150 -5.21 -8.72 -1.34
N PHE A 151 -4.48 -7.89 -0.58
CA PHE A 151 -4.05 -6.56 -1.02
C PHE A 151 -2.85 -6.66 -1.96
N SER A 152 -2.08 -7.75 -1.83
CA SER A 152 -1.06 -8.20 -2.78
C SER A 152 -0.04 -7.14 -3.15
N VAL A 153 0.56 -6.47 -2.16
CA VAL A 153 1.71 -5.60 -2.42
C VAL A 153 2.86 -6.43 -2.98
N ILE A 154 3.39 -6.01 -4.12
CA ILE A 154 4.63 -6.54 -4.69
C ILE A 154 5.79 -5.62 -4.31
N PRO A 155 7.02 -6.13 -4.22
CA PRO A 155 8.16 -5.31 -3.80
C PRO A 155 8.71 -4.48 -4.97
N SER A 156 7.88 -3.59 -5.52
CA SER A 156 8.15 -2.77 -6.70
C SER A 156 9.00 -1.53 -6.43
N GLY A 157 9.32 -1.22 -5.18
CA GLY A 157 10.06 -0.03 -4.79
C GLY A 157 9.45 1.25 -5.37
N TYR A 158 10.31 2.14 -5.85
CA TYR A 158 9.96 3.36 -6.60
C TYR A 158 11.02 3.68 -7.65
N LEU A 159 10.72 4.59 -8.56
CA LEU A 159 11.68 5.09 -9.56
C LEU A 159 12.13 6.50 -9.23
N TYR A 160 13.38 6.82 -9.57
CA TYR A 160 13.78 8.21 -9.81
C TYR A 160 13.49 8.59 -11.27
N GLU A 161 13.46 9.89 -11.58
CA GLU A 161 13.25 10.44 -12.93
C GLU A 161 14.00 9.73 -14.06
N SER A 162 15.19 9.19 -13.79
CA SER A 162 15.97 8.39 -14.77
C SER A 162 15.35 7.03 -15.16
N GLY A 163 14.20 6.64 -14.59
CA GLY A 163 13.56 5.33 -14.77
C GLY A 163 14.24 4.18 -14.01
N LYS A 164 15.30 4.47 -13.24
CA LYS A 164 16.02 3.49 -12.42
C LYS A 164 15.26 3.21 -11.13
N GLY A 165 14.97 1.93 -10.89
CA GLY A 165 14.31 1.51 -9.66
C GLY A 165 15.23 1.53 -8.44
N THR A 166 14.65 1.93 -7.31
CA THR A 166 15.27 1.98 -5.98
C THR A 166 14.39 1.20 -5.02
N TYR A 167 15.01 0.46 -4.08
CA TYR A 167 14.32 -0.42 -3.15
C TYR A 167 13.43 -1.51 -3.78
N MET A 168 13.65 -1.81 -5.07
CA MET A 168 13.12 -3.02 -5.71
C MET A 168 13.44 -4.24 -4.83
N TYR A 169 12.51 -5.17 -4.71
CA TYR A 169 12.59 -6.40 -3.90
C TYR A 169 12.54 -6.19 -2.37
N TYR A 170 12.44 -4.95 -1.87
CA TYR A 170 12.37 -4.64 -0.43
C TYR A 170 11.02 -4.12 0.08
N GLY A 171 10.17 -3.61 -0.80
CA GLY A 171 8.90 -2.97 -0.42
C GLY A 171 8.15 -2.41 -1.62
N GLY A 172 6.90 -2.01 -1.41
CA GLY A 172 6.13 -1.20 -2.35
C GLY A 172 5.90 0.20 -1.78
N ASN A 173 5.98 1.22 -2.64
CA ASN A 173 5.84 2.62 -2.26
C ASN A 173 4.69 3.25 -3.03
N PHE A 174 3.80 3.93 -2.32
CA PHE A 174 2.52 4.37 -2.85
C PHE A 174 2.25 5.85 -2.61
N TRP A 175 1.67 6.49 -3.61
CA TRP A 175 1.18 7.86 -3.51
C TRP A 175 0.02 8.01 -2.52
N SER A 176 -0.01 9.18 -1.87
CA SER A 176 -1.20 9.73 -1.24
C SER A 176 -1.61 11.05 -1.89
N SER A 177 -2.90 11.33 -1.93
CA SER A 177 -3.45 12.66 -2.28
C SER A 177 -3.33 13.69 -1.16
N THR A 178 -2.74 13.35 -0.01
CA THR A 178 -2.60 14.30 1.12
C THR A 178 -1.21 14.92 1.14
N MET A 179 -1.14 16.24 1.01
CA MET A 179 0.08 17.01 1.27
C MET A 179 0.46 16.92 2.76
N LYS A 180 1.73 16.61 3.05
CA LYS A 180 2.24 16.66 4.42
C LYS A 180 2.63 18.07 4.81
N ASP A 181 3.38 18.72 3.94
CA ASP A 181 3.81 20.12 4.06
C ASP A 181 4.23 20.64 2.67
N VAL A 182 4.98 21.74 2.62
CA VAL A 182 5.44 22.34 1.36
C VAL A 182 6.56 21.56 0.66
N TYR A 183 7.07 20.50 1.30
CA TYR A 183 8.17 19.66 0.80
C TYR A 183 7.72 18.26 0.39
N GLY A 184 6.42 17.99 0.30
CA GLY A 184 5.93 16.73 -0.23
C GLY A 184 4.56 16.27 0.25
N ALA A 185 4.01 15.32 -0.49
CA ALA A 185 2.88 14.51 -0.05
C ALA A 185 3.31 13.39 0.92
N TYR A 186 2.32 12.77 1.56
CA TYR A 186 2.54 11.51 2.25
C TYR A 186 2.84 10.40 1.25
N GLU A 187 3.82 9.57 1.59
CA GLU A 187 4.15 8.33 0.90
C GLU A 187 3.97 7.15 1.85
N ILE A 188 3.28 6.11 1.37
CA ILE A 188 3.10 4.87 2.13
C ILE A 188 4.08 3.83 1.63
N GLY A 189 5.01 3.44 2.51
CA GLY A 189 5.93 2.33 2.27
C GLY A 189 5.44 1.06 2.99
N ILE A 190 5.30 -0.04 2.24
CA ILE A 190 4.99 -1.37 2.79
C ILE A 190 6.17 -2.29 2.49
N GLY A 191 7.00 -2.52 3.51
CA GLY A 191 8.20 -3.37 3.46
C GLY A 191 8.32 -4.16 4.76
N GLY A 192 9.51 -4.21 5.39
CA GLY A 192 9.64 -4.91 6.69
C GLY A 192 8.66 -4.45 7.77
N VAL A 193 8.18 -3.20 7.68
CA VAL A 193 7.02 -2.68 8.40
C VAL A 193 6.24 -1.73 7.49
N VAL A 194 5.03 -1.32 7.90
CA VAL A 194 4.30 -0.24 7.25
C VAL A 194 4.74 1.11 7.80
N GLY A 195 5.14 2.03 6.92
CA GLY A 195 5.67 3.33 7.27
C GLY A 195 5.02 4.47 6.51
N ASN A 196 4.98 5.62 7.17
CA ASN A 196 4.59 6.89 6.58
C ASN A 196 5.86 7.72 6.39
N ILE A 197 6.25 7.97 5.14
CA ILE A 197 7.49 8.66 4.77
C ILE A 197 7.10 9.94 4.02
N ASN A 198 8.03 10.90 3.92
CA ASN A 198 7.85 12.05 3.04
C ASN A 198 8.22 11.64 1.62
N SER A 199 7.33 11.85 0.65
CA SER A 199 7.75 11.89 -0.75
C SER A 199 8.53 13.19 -0.96
N SER A 200 9.85 13.18 -0.78
CA SER A 200 10.69 14.32 -1.15
C SER A 200 11.30 14.09 -2.52
N GLY A 201 11.20 15.05 -3.44
CA GLY A 201 11.88 15.03 -4.73
C GLY A 201 11.17 14.30 -5.87
N GLU A 202 11.93 14.06 -6.94
CA GLU A 202 11.55 13.54 -8.26
C GLU A 202 11.29 12.01 -8.27
N HIS A 203 10.51 11.53 -7.31
CA HIS A 203 10.16 10.12 -7.20
C HIS A 203 8.91 9.82 -8.01
N GLN A 204 8.88 8.65 -8.65
CA GLN A 204 7.68 8.07 -9.25
C GLN A 204 7.28 6.84 -8.45
N LEU A 205 6.06 6.88 -7.90
CA LEU A 205 5.54 5.85 -7.01
C LEU A 205 4.40 5.08 -7.69
N SER A 206 4.12 3.89 -7.19
CA SER A 206 2.94 3.12 -7.59
C SER A 206 1.65 3.74 -7.04
N ILE A 207 0.52 3.40 -7.64
CA ILE A 207 -0.80 3.84 -7.18
C ILE A 207 -1.67 2.62 -6.89
N ARG A 208 -2.41 2.67 -5.78
CA ARG A 208 -3.55 1.81 -5.47
C ARG A 208 -4.77 2.71 -5.27
N CYS A 209 -5.66 2.77 -6.24
CA CYS A 209 -6.88 3.56 -6.09
C CYS A 209 -7.81 2.90 -5.07
N ILE A 210 -8.58 3.73 -4.38
CA ILE A 210 -9.66 3.33 -3.48
C ILE A 210 -10.99 3.74 -4.13
N ARG A 211 -12.05 2.97 -3.89
CA ARG A 211 -13.38 3.24 -4.45
C ARG A 211 -14.10 4.32 -3.65
N ASP A 212 -14.83 5.20 -4.35
CA ASP A 212 -15.66 6.27 -3.77
C ASP A 212 -16.81 5.75 -2.89
#